data_AF-N1RMM1-F1
#
_entry.id   AF-N1RMM1-F1
#
_cell.length_a   1.000
_cell.length_b   1.000
_cell.length_c   1.000
_cell.angle_alpha   90.00
_cell.angle_beta   90.00
_cell.angle_gamma   90.00
#
_symmetry.space_group_name_H-M   'P 1'
#
loop_
_entity.id
_entity.type
_entity.pdbx_description
1 polymer ?
#
loop_
_entity_poly.entity_id
_entity_poly.type
_entity_poly.pdbx_seq_one_letter_code
_entity_poly.pdbx_strand_id
1 'polypeptide(L)'
;IVEDFRPGYPRFTALIASHSPFFIFRRFNRLRARLLLLKQDQLSILESELDQIDQQEKAPIFLGKSRIDRNTERLSVLSRIESALVDYDSFIDKTNLALTLSDAESRDVQSLRNWVDGNGCLAGNETSYLEHDRDLVSLVPTLDNAVKRFESWIEERLSNRYVSSDPNVHIYNGPFVSRVAKGLLICLVTLLLLLPIVVCNVVSTAAVRIFIVMLSTIVYLLVLSGLTRAKTTELVVAGTT
;
A
#
# COMPACT_ATOMS: atom_id res chain seq x y z
N ILE A 1 22.06 7.86 -16.80
CA ILE A 1 20.86 8.54 -17.36
C ILE A 1 19.96 7.44 -17.94
N VAL A 2 18.63 7.54 -17.88
CA VAL A 2 17.72 6.43 -18.30
C VAL A 2 17.94 6.08 -19.78
N GLU A 3 18.31 7.08 -20.57
CA GLU A 3 18.53 7.05 -22.01
C GLU A 3 19.82 6.31 -22.40
N ASP A 4 20.73 6.03 -21.46
CA ASP A 4 21.95 5.23 -21.67
C ASP A 4 21.60 3.75 -21.94
N PHE A 5 20.41 3.31 -21.53
CA PHE A 5 19.93 1.95 -21.75
C PHE A 5 19.31 1.78 -23.15
N ARG A 6 19.49 0.58 -23.73
CA ARG A 6 18.92 0.24 -25.03
C ARG A 6 17.39 0.36 -25.03
N PRO A 7 16.76 0.88 -26.12
CA PRO A 7 15.31 0.89 -26.26
C PRO A 7 14.71 -0.50 -26.03
N GLY A 8 13.46 -0.55 -25.54
CA GLY A 8 12.84 -1.79 -25.11
C GLY A 8 12.68 -1.88 -23.60
N TYR A 9 12.53 -3.12 -23.12
CA TYR A 9 12.56 -3.44 -21.69
C TYR A 9 13.74 -2.82 -20.93
N PRO A 10 15.00 -2.84 -21.42
CA PRO A 10 16.13 -2.32 -20.63
C PRO A 10 15.95 -0.84 -20.26
N ARG A 11 15.46 -0.01 -21.18
CA ARG A 11 15.21 1.41 -20.92
C ARG A 11 13.94 1.62 -20.10
N PHE A 12 12.87 0.87 -20.37
CA PHE A 12 11.62 1.02 -19.62
C PHE A 12 11.77 0.57 -18.14
N THR A 13 12.52 -0.50 -17.87
CA THR A 13 12.80 -0.91 -16.49
C THR A 13 13.76 0.05 -15.80
N ALA A 14 14.72 0.64 -16.53
CA ALA A 14 15.57 1.71 -16.01
C ALA A 14 14.74 2.95 -15.63
N LEU A 15 13.71 3.30 -16.42
CA LEU A 15 12.75 4.35 -16.09
C LEU A 15 12.01 4.04 -14.78
N ILE A 16 11.41 2.85 -14.68
CA ILE A 16 10.70 2.41 -13.47
C ILE A 16 11.64 2.45 -12.25
N ALA A 17 12.87 1.96 -12.40
CA ALA A 17 13.86 1.94 -11.33
C ALA A 17 14.36 3.34 -10.93
N SER A 18 14.27 4.33 -11.81
CA SER A 18 14.73 5.70 -11.55
C SER A 18 13.82 6.48 -10.59
N HIS A 19 12.54 6.08 -10.48
CA HIS A 19 11.55 6.76 -9.67
C HIS A 19 10.67 5.74 -8.93
N SER A 20 10.86 5.65 -7.61
CA SER A 20 10.15 4.65 -6.78
C SER A 20 8.63 4.61 -7.03
N PRO A 21 7.91 5.75 -7.12
CA PRO A 21 6.46 5.73 -7.43
C PRO A 21 6.07 5.05 -8.76
N PHE A 22 7.00 4.86 -9.70
CA PHE A 22 6.74 4.15 -10.96
C PHE A 22 6.72 2.62 -10.83
N PHE A 23 6.97 2.06 -9.65
CA PHE A 23 6.70 0.64 -9.38
C PHE A 23 5.18 0.40 -9.28
N ILE A 24 4.51 0.54 -10.43
CA ILE A 24 3.06 0.45 -10.61
C ILE A 24 2.73 -0.86 -11.30
N PHE A 25 1.91 -1.68 -10.64
CA PHE A 25 1.51 -2.99 -11.14
C PHE A 25 0.05 -3.27 -10.84
N ARG A 26 -0.47 -4.35 -11.43
CA ARG A 26 -1.85 -4.78 -11.18
C ARG A 26 -1.97 -5.61 -9.91
N ARG A 27 -2.99 -5.32 -9.09
CA ARG A 27 -3.37 -6.13 -7.93
C ARG A 27 -4.32 -7.28 -8.27
N PHE A 28 -4.78 -7.43 -9.51
CA PHE A 28 -5.59 -8.56 -9.99
C PHE A 28 -6.70 -9.02 -9.03
N ASN A 29 -7.44 -8.09 -8.40
CA ASN A 29 -8.37 -8.43 -7.33
C ASN A 29 -9.44 -9.42 -7.75
N ARG A 30 -9.98 -9.26 -8.97
CA ARG A 30 -10.99 -10.17 -9.51
C ARG A 30 -10.47 -11.59 -9.65
N LEU A 31 -9.22 -11.77 -10.09
CA LEU A 31 -8.62 -13.10 -10.23
C LEU A 31 -8.31 -13.72 -8.86
N ARG A 32 -7.78 -12.93 -7.93
CA ARG A 32 -7.56 -13.36 -6.54
C ARG A 32 -8.86 -13.82 -5.89
N ALA A 33 -9.92 -13.03 -5.96
CA ALA A 33 -11.23 -13.39 -5.43
C ALA A 33 -11.77 -14.69 -6.06
N ARG A 34 -11.66 -14.85 -7.38
CA ARG A 34 -12.08 -16.08 -8.05
C ARG A 34 -11.31 -17.30 -7.56
N LEU A 35 -9.99 -17.19 -7.39
CA LEU A 35 -9.16 -18.28 -6.90
C LEU A 35 -9.48 -18.61 -5.43
N LEU A 36 -9.72 -17.61 -4.58
CA LEU A 36 -10.16 -17.82 -3.20
C LEU A 36 -11.48 -18.60 -3.14
N LEU A 37 -12.48 -18.20 -3.93
CA LEU A 37 -13.77 -18.89 -3.98
C LEU A 37 -13.63 -20.35 -4.41
N LEU A 38 -12.79 -20.64 -5.40
CA LEU A 38 -12.55 -22.02 -5.85
C LEU A 38 -11.84 -22.87 -4.80
N LYS A 39 -10.85 -22.31 -4.09
CA LYS A 39 -10.15 -23.01 -3.00
C LYS A 39 -11.08 -23.25 -1.80
N GLN A 40 -11.91 -22.27 -1.47
CA GLN A 40 -12.91 -22.38 -0.41
C GLN A 40 -13.93 -23.48 -0.72
N ASP A 41 -14.46 -23.51 -1.94
CA ASP A 41 -15.39 -24.55 -2.39
C ASP A 41 -14.76 -25.95 -2.33
N GLN A 42 -13.50 -26.08 -2.77
CA GLN A 42 -12.75 -27.34 -2.66
C GLN A 42 -12.65 -27.82 -1.19
N LEU A 43 -12.39 -26.91 -0.25
CA LEU A 43 -12.38 -27.24 1.18
C LEU A 43 -13.77 -27.65 1.68
N SER A 44 -14.84 -26.96 1.27
CA SER A 44 -16.21 -27.32 1.63
C SER A 44 -16.63 -28.70 1.12
N ILE A 45 -16.17 -29.10 -0.07
CA ILE A 45 -16.40 -30.45 -0.60
C ILE A 45 -15.67 -31.49 0.27
N LEU A 46 -14.40 -31.24 0.61
CA LEU A 46 -13.61 -32.14 1.44
C LEU A 46 -14.16 -32.27 2.87
N GLU A 47 -14.64 -31.16 3.44
CA GLU A 47 -15.31 -31.11 4.74
C GLU A 47 -16.59 -31.96 4.72
N SER A 48 -17.41 -31.81 3.68
CA SER A 48 -18.61 -32.63 3.50
C SER A 48 -18.29 -34.12 3.32
N GLU A 49 -17.22 -34.44 2.59
CA GLU A 49 -16.71 -35.82 2.41
C GLU A 49 -16.29 -36.41 3.77
N LEU A 50 -15.55 -35.64 4.57
CA LEU A 50 -15.10 -36.04 5.92
C LEU A 50 -16.29 -36.28 6.86
N ASP A 51 -17.24 -35.35 6.90
CA ASP A 51 -18.45 -35.45 7.73
C ASP A 51 -19.27 -36.70 7.39
N GLN A 52 -19.37 -37.02 6.10
CA GLN A 52 -20.06 -38.22 5.65
C GLN A 52 -19.34 -39.49 6.10
N ILE A 53 -18.01 -39.54 6.01
CA ILE A 53 -17.20 -40.68 6.47
C ILE A 53 -17.37 -40.87 7.98
N ASP A 54 -17.30 -39.78 8.76
CA ASP A 54 -17.47 -39.82 10.20
C ASP A 54 -18.88 -40.29 10.62
N GLN A 55 -19.93 -39.85 9.91
CA GLN A 55 -21.31 -40.29 10.15
C GLN A 55 -21.52 -41.79 9.83
N GLN A 56 -20.77 -42.33 8.88
CA GLN A 56 -20.88 -43.74 8.45
C GLN A 56 -19.94 -44.67 9.22
N GLU A 57 -19.14 -44.15 10.15
CA GLU A 57 -18.17 -44.94 10.92
C GLU A 57 -18.88 -46.00 11.80
N LYS A 58 -18.52 -47.26 11.58
CA LYS A 58 -19.10 -48.41 12.28
C LYS A 58 -18.43 -48.68 13.62
N ALA A 59 -17.20 -48.20 13.80
CA ALA A 59 -16.41 -48.35 15.01
C ALA A 59 -16.22 -46.99 15.70
N PRO A 60 -17.13 -46.57 16.61
CA PRO A 60 -17.06 -45.26 17.28
C PRO A 60 -15.74 -45.00 18.01
N ILE A 61 -15.03 -46.07 18.42
CA ILE A 61 -13.72 -45.95 19.05
C ILE A 61 -12.68 -45.30 18.13
N PHE A 62 -12.80 -45.44 16.81
CA PHE A 62 -11.92 -44.79 15.84
C PHE A 62 -12.17 -43.28 15.81
N LEU A 63 -13.40 -42.80 16.00
CA LEU A 63 -13.71 -41.37 16.12
C LEU A 63 -13.11 -40.78 17.42
N GLY A 64 -13.13 -41.55 18.51
CA GLY A 64 -12.65 -41.09 19.82
C GLY A 64 -11.15 -41.27 20.08
N LYS A 65 -10.42 -42.03 19.25
CA LYS A 65 -9.01 -42.37 19.48
C LYS A 65 -8.20 -42.42 18.19
N SER A 66 -7.65 -41.27 17.78
CA SER A 66 -6.83 -41.12 16.57
C SER A 66 -5.66 -42.11 16.47
N ARG A 67 -5.01 -42.45 17.59
CA ARG A 67 -3.86 -43.39 17.61
C ARG A 67 -4.18 -44.80 17.12
N ILE A 68 -5.45 -45.19 17.15
CA ILE A 68 -5.89 -46.53 16.71
C ILE A 68 -6.85 -46.44 15.53
N ASP A 69 -7.05 -45.25 14.97
CA ASP A 69 -7.87 -45.05 13.79
C ASP A 69 -7.26 -45.78 12.60
N ARG A 70 -8.06 -46.66 11.98
CA ARG A 70 -7.66 -47.44 10.80
C ARG A 70 -8.53 -47.13 9.59
N ASN A 71 -9.38 -46.11 9.66
CA ASN A 71 -10.21 -45.68 8.54
C ASN A 71 -9.32 -44.97 7.51
N THR A 72 -8.87 -45.72 6.50
CA THR A 72 -7.94 -45.19 5.47
C THR A 72 -8.56 -44.10 4.61
N GLU A 73 -9.88 -44.13 4.42
CA GLU A 73 -10.61 -43.12 3.67
C GLU A 73 -10.58 -41.78 4.42
N ARG A 74 -10.92 -41.80 5.71
CA ARG A 74 -10.83 -40.60 6.56
C ARG A 74 -9.42 -40.03 6.61
N LEU A 75 -8.42 -40.87 6.85
CA LEU A 75 -7.02 -40.43 6.93
C LEU A 75 -6.55 -39.80 5.60
N SER A 76 -7.01 -40.34 4.46
CA SER A 76 -6.74 -39.77 3.13
C SER A 76 -7.40 -38.40 2.95
N VAL A 77 -8.68 -38.25 3.31
CA VAL A 77 -9.41 -36.98 3.23
C VAL A 77 -8.77 -35.93 4.14
N LEU A 78 -8.42 -36.29 5.38
CA LEU A 78 -7.72 -35.39 6.31
C LEU A 78 -6.38 -34.90 5.75
N SER A 79 -5.60 -35.76 5.10
CA SER A 79 -4.34 -35.35 4.46
C SER A 79 -4.56 -34.40 3.27
N ARG A 80 -5.64 -34.62 2.48
CA ARG A 80 -6.04 -33.71 1.39
C ARG A 80 -6.50 -32.35 1.95
N ILE A 81 -7.25 -32.35 3.05
CA ILE A 81 -7.67 -31.12 3.75
C ILE A 81 -6.45 -30.35 4.24
N GLU A 82 -5.51 -31.00 4.91
CA GLU A 82 -4.27 -30.36 5.38
C GLU A 82 -3.53 -29.67 4.24
N SER A 83 -3.35 -30.36 3.11
CA SER A 83 -2.69 -29.80 1.92
C SER A 83 -3.46 -28.61 1.33
N ALA A 84 -4.80 -28.72 1.26
CA ALA A 84 -5.66 -27.67 0.73
C ALA A 84 -5.70 -26.43 1.64
N LEU A 85 -5.69 -26.61 2.96
CA LEU A 85 -5.65 -25.52 3.95
C LEU A 85 -4.34 -24.73 3.85
N VAL A 86 -3.18 -25.40 3.75
CA VAL A 86 -1.89 -24.72 3.59
C VAL A 86 -1.86 -23.80 2.37
N ASP A 87 -2.39 -24.27 1.24
CA ASP A 87 -2.47 -23.48 0.02
C ASP A 87 -3.52 -22.36 0.11
N TYR A 88 -4.68 -22.62 0.72
CA TYR A 88 -5.72 -21.62 0.96
C TYR A 88 -5.23 -20.48 1.87
N ASP A 89 -4.67 -20.81 3.03
CA ASP A 89 -4.20 -19.85 4.01
C ASP A 89 -3.05 -18.99 3.43
N SER A 90 -2.09 -19.64 2.77
CA SER A 90 -1.00 -18.92 2.08
C SER A 90 -1.53 -17.96 1.01
N PHE A 91 -2.60 -18.33 0.31
CA PHE A 91 -3.21 -17.49 -0.72
C PHE A 91 -4.03 -16.36 -0.13
N ILE A 92 -4.71 -16.57 1.01
CA ILE A 92 -5.36 -15.51 1.78
C ILE A 92 -4.34 -14.46 2.20
N ASP A 93 -3.22 -14.85 2.80
CA ASP A 93 -2.21 -13.92 3.30
C ASP A 93 -1.65 -13.06 2.16
N LYS A 94 -1.30 -13.69 1.04
CA LYS A 94 -0.82 -12.98 -0.17
C LYS A 94 -1.89 -12.07 -0.77
N THR A 95 -3.16 -12.45 -0.66
CA THR A 95 -4.28 -11.61 -1.11
C THR A 95 -4.49 -10.43 -0.19
N ASN A 96 -4.43 -10.63 1.13
CA ASN A 96 -4.49 -9.57 2.13
C ASN A 96 -3.38 -8.54 1.86
N LEU A 97 -2.13 -9.00 1.69
CA LEU A 97 -1.02 -8.13 1.36
C LEU A 97 -1.28 -7.31 0.07
N ALA A 98 -1.85 -7.92 -0.97
CA ALA A 98 -2.18 -7.22 -2.20
C ALA A 98 -3.30 -6.18 -2.05
N LEU A 99 -4.24 -6.41 -1.12
CA LEU A 99 -5.34 -5.50 -0.80
C LEU A 99 -4.90 -4.32 0.08
N THR A 100 -3.84 -4.48 0.87
CA THR A 100 -3.30 -3.42 1.73
C THR A 100 -2.33 -2.49 1.00
N LEU A 101 -1.86 -2.86 -0.20
CA LEU A 101 -1.08 -1.97 -1.06
C LEU A 101 -1.87 -0.72 -1.42
N SER A 102 -1.20 0.42 -1.45
CA SER A 102 -1.81 1.70 -1.82
C SER A 102 -2.12 1.77 -3.32
N ASP A 103 -3.21 2.44 -3.66
CA ASP A 103 -3.57 2.69 -5.05
C ASP A 103 -2.50 3.56 -5.73
N ALA A 104 -2.28 3.33 -7.03
CA ALA A 104 -1.33 4.11 -7.82
C ALA A 104 -1.82 5.56 -8.01
N GLU A 105 -0.90 6.54 -7.91
CA GLU A 105 -1.24 7.94 -8.15
C GLU A 105 -1.49 8.18 -9.64
N SER A 106 -2.59 8.87 -9.98
CA SER A 106 -2.98 9.09 -11.38
C SER A 106 -1.91 9.84 -12.20
N ARG A 107 -1.14 10.73 -11.55
CA ARG A 107 -0.01 11.44 -12.16
C ARG A 107 1.09 10.48 -12.62
N ASP A 108 1.43 9.49 -11.79
CA ASP A 108 2.50 8.54 -12.08
C ASP A 108 2.07 7.55 -13.15
N VAL A 109 0.81 7.07 -13.07
CA VAL A 109 0.19 6.24 -14.11
C VAL A 109 0.22 6.97 -15.46
N GLN A 110 -0.18 8.25 -15.48
CA GLN A 110 -0.18 9.04 -16.72
C GLN A 110 1.24 9.28 -17.25
N SER A 111 2.22 9.46 -16.37
CA SER A 111 3.63 9.61 -16.77
C SER A 111 4.15 8.34 -17.47
N LEU A 112 3.80 7.15 -16.96
CA LEU A 112 4.16 5.89 -17.61
C LEU A 112 3.42 5.69 -18.93
N ARG A 113 2.14 6.06 -19.03
CA ARG A 113 1.39 6.02 -20.31
C ARG A 113 2.04 6.92 -21.36
N ASN A 114 2.31 8.18 -21.01
CA ASN A 114 2.98 9.12 -21.89
C ASN A 114 4.34 8.61 -22.37
N TRP A 115 5.11 7.96 -21.48
CA TRP A 115 6.37 7.34 -21.87
C TRP A 115 6.18 6.26 -22.94
N VAL A 116 5.27 5.32 -22.67
CA VAL A 116 5.00 4.16 -23.54
C VAL A 116 4.49 4.63 -24.89
N ASP A 117 3.55 5.57 -24.90
CA ASP A 117 2.94 6.11 -26.12
C ASP A 117 3.95 6.93 -26.93
N GLY A 118 4.80 7.71 -26.26
CA GLY A 118 5.79 8.58 -26.91
C GLY A 118 7.02 7.84 -27.44
N ASN A 119 7.45 6.77 -26.76
CA ASN A 119 8.67 6.03 -27.14
C ASN A 119 8.40 4.75 -27.93
N GLY A 120 7.17 4.20 -27.89
CA GLY A 120 6.84 2.92 -28.53
C GLY A 120 7.76 1.78 -28.06
N CYS A 121 8.20 1.82 -26.79
CA CYS A 121 9.29 0.96 -26.31
C CYS A 121 8.88 -0.49 -26.05
N LEU A 122 7.58 -0.77 -25.89
CA LEU A 122 7.05 -2.11 -25.61
C LEU A 122 5.81 -2.36 -26.47
N ALA A 123 5.44 -3.63 -26.62
CA ALA A 123 4.22 -3.97 -27.35
C ALA A 123 2.98 -3.49 -26.57
N GLY A 124 1.98 -2.96 -27.27
CA GLY A 124 0.78 -2.39 -26.63
C GLY A 124 0.01 -3.39 -25.76
N ASN A 125 0.02 -4.68 -26.12
CA ASN A 125 -0.56 -5.74 -25.28
C ASN A 125 0.17 -5.88 -23.93
N GLU A 126 1.49 -5.69 -23.89
CA GLU A 126 2.30 -5.76 -22.67
C GLU A 126 2.08 -4.54 -21.77
N THR A 127 1.75 -3.38 -22.33
CA THR A 127 1.52 -2.13 -21.57
C THR A 127 0.05 -1.83 -21.28
N SER A 128 -0.89 -2.60 -21.88
CA SER A 128 -2.34 -2.52 -21.64
C SER A 128 -2.75 -2.63 -20.16
N TYR A 129 -1.87 -3.17 -19.31
CA TYR A 129 -2.10 -3.20 -17.86
C TYR A 129 -2.29 -1.78 -17.29
N LEU A 130 -1.63 -0.76 -17.87
CA LEU A 130 -1.74 0.63 -17.47
C LEU A 130 -3.14 1.21 -17.69
N GLU A 131 -4.01 0.58 -18.49
CA GLU A 131 -5.40 1.02 -18.71
C GLU A 131 -6.34 0.63 -17.57
N HIS A 132 -5.88 -0.22 -16.64
CA HIS A 132 -6.71 -0.78 -15.58
C HIS A 132 -6.68 0.08 -14.31
N ASP A 133 -7.08 1.36 -14.38
CA ASP A 133 -6.93 2.35 -13.29
C ASP A 133 -7.35 1.85 -11.90
N ARG A 134 -8.45 1.09 -11.82
CA ARG A 134 -9.00 0.57 -10.56
C ARG A 134 -8.27 -0.65 -9.99
N ASP A 135 -7.31 -1.19 -10.73
CA ASP A 135 -6.55 -2.39 -10.39
C ASP A 135 -5.05 -2.08 -10.26
N LEU A 136 -4.63 -0.81 -10.42
CA LEU A 136 -3.24 -0.39 -10.32
C LEU A 136 -2.86 0.01 -8.89
N VAL A 137 -1.72 -0.51 -8.44
CA VAL A 137 -1.15 -0.24 -7.12
C VAL A 137 0.28 0.24 -7.23
N SER A 138 0.69 1.07 -6.28
CA SER A 138 2.11 1.38 -6.06
C SER A 138 2.70 0.41 -5.04
N LEU A 139 3.86 -0.16 -5.35
CA LEU A 139 4.61 -0.98 -4.38
C LEU A 139 5.34 -0.16 -3.33
N VAL A 140 5.37 1.16 -3.49
CA VAL A 140 5.99 2.05 -2.51
C VAL A 140 5.00 2.31 -1.39
N PRO A 141 5.37 2.07 -0.12
CA PRO A 141 4.54 2.43 1.01
C PRO A 141 4.18 3.92 0.93
N THR A 142 2.90 4.24 0.98
CA THR A 142 2.46 5.63 1.11
C THR A 142 2.85 6.14 2.49
N LEU A 143 3.95 6.87 2.59
CA LEU A 143 4.19 7.72 3.75
C LEU A 143 3.06 8.76 3.79
N ASP A 144 2.33 8.84 4.91
CA ASP A 144 1.29 9.81 5.28
C ASP A 144 0.75 10.71 4.15
N ASN A 145 -0.52 10.52 3.77
CA ASN A 145 -1.23 11.34 2.77
C ASN A 145 -1.08 12.87 2.97
N ALA A 146 -0.93 13.34 4.21
CA ALA A 146 -0.70 14.76 4.51
C ALA A 146 0.73 15.22 4.20
N VAL A 147 1.73 14.40 4.51
CA VAL A 147 3.14 14.66 4.21
C VAL A 147 3.36 14.60 2.70
N LYS A 148 2.77 13.63 2.01
CA LYS A 148 2.78 13.53 0.55
C LYS A 148 2.16 14.75 -0.15
N ARG A 149 0.98 15.20 0.29
CA ARG A 149 0.36 16.41 -0.28
C ARG A 149 1.23 17.66 -0.10
N PHE A 150 1.90 17.77 1.04
CA PHE A 150 2.83 18.87 1.30
C PHE A 150 4.11 18.75 0.47
N GLU A 151 4.65 17.53 0.34
CA GLU A 151 5.75 17.21 -0.57
C GLU A 151 5.39 17.60 -2.01
N SER A 152 4.26 17.15 -2.55
CA SER A 152 3.80 17.50 -3.91
C SER A 152 3.59 19.00 -4.12
N TRP A 153 3.02 19.72 -3.15
CA TRP A 153 2.85 21.17 -3.24
C TRP A 153 4.19 21.92 -3.24
N ILE A 154 5.17 21.44 -2.46
CA ILE A 154 6.53 21.97 -2.46
C ILE A 154 7.25 21.62 -3.78
N GLU A 155 7.05 20.40 -4.29
CA GLU A 155 7.60 19.93 -5.56
C GLU A 155 7.18 20.83 -6.72
N GLU A 156 5.89 21.18 -6.80
CA GLU A 156 5.33 22.09 -7.81
C GLU A 156 5.94 23.50 -7.71
N ARG A 157 6.34 23.94 -6.52
CA ARG A 157 6.78 25.32 -6.27
C ARG A 157 8.30 25.53 -6.30
N LEU A 158 9.10 24.49 -6.07
CA LEU A 158 10.55 24.63 -5.84
C LEU A 158 11.48 24.24 -6.99
N SER A 159 11.06 23.57 -8.07
CA SER A 159 12.08 22.94 -8.93
C SER A 159 11.83 22.88 -10.43
N ASN A 160 12.87 23.34 -11.15
CA ASN A 160 13.15 23.23 -12.59
C ASN A 160 14.25 22.20 -12.89
N ARG A 161 14.35 21.07 -12.17
CA ARG A 161 15.42 20.07 -12.43
C ARG A 161 14.87 18.71 -12.81
N TYR A 162 15.03 18.39 -14.08
CA TYR A 162 14.56 17.20 -14.78
C TYR A 162 15.58 16.05 -14.67
N VAL A 163 15.11 14.83 -14.33
CA VAL A 163 15.95 13.61 -14.29
C VAL A 163 15.97 12.87 -15.64
N SER A 164 14.98 13.11 -16.50
CA SER A 164 14.97 12.63 -17.90
C SER A 164 15.02 13.81 -18.86
N SER A 165 15.65 13.58 -20.02
CA SER A 165 15.69 14.54 -21.13
C SER A 165 14.50 14.38 -22.08
N ASP A 166 13.60 13.42 -21.81
CA ASP A 166 12.42 13.15 -22.63
C ASP A 166 11.33 14.21 -22.37
N PRO A 167 10.81 14.88 -23.42
CA PRO A 167 9.76 15.88 -23.28
C PRO A 167 8.42 15.32 -22.78
N ASN A 168 8.21 14.00 -22.86
CA ASN A 168 6.94 13.34 -22.51
C ASN A 168 6.89 12.85 -21.05
N VAL A 169 8.00 12.87 -20.31
CA VAL A 169 8.04 12.40 -18.92
C VAL A 169 8.85 13.29 -17.99
N HIS A 170 8.14 13.84 -17.00
CA HIS A 170 8.73 14.65 -15.95
C HIS A 170 9.08 13.80 -14.73
N ILE A 171 10.24 13.14 -14.77
CA ILE A 171 10.79 12.40 -13.63
C ILE A 171 11.45 13.37 -12.66
N TYR A 172 11.06 13.28 -11.41
CA TYR A 172 11.52 14.15 -10.35
C TYR A 172 12.61 13.55 -9.46
N ASN A 173 13.57 14.38 -9.03
CA ASN A 173 14.65 14.00 -8.12
C ASN A 173 14.16 13.94 -6.66
N GLY A 174 13.52 12.83 -6.29
CA GLY A 174 12.80 12.63 -5.02
C GLY A 174 13.57 12.75 -3.69
N PRO A 175 14.86 12.37 -3.54
CA PRO A 175 15.45 12.25 -2.20
C PRO A 175 15.84 13.59 -1.57
N PHE A 176 16.10 14.65 -2.35
CA PHE A 176 16.39 15.98 -1.79
C PHE A 176 15.11 16.65 -1.30
N VAL A 177 13.99 16.39 -1.97
CA VAL A 177 12.78 17.17 -1.80
C VAL A 177 11.91 16.62 -0.69
N SER A 178 11.86 15.30 -0.54
CA SER A 178 11.33 14.72 0.70
C SER A 178 12.12 15.19 1.92
N ARG A 179 13.45 15.38 1.82
CA ARG A 179 14.26 15.95 2.91
C ARG A 179 13.92 17.41 3.21
N VAL A 180 13.77 18.24 2.18
CA VAL A 180 13.39 19.66 2.34
C VAL A 180 11.97 19.81 2.88
N ALA A 181 11.01 19.03 2.37
CA ALA A 181 9.63 19.04 2.83
C ALA A 181 9.50 18.60 4.29
N LYS A 182 10.20 17.53 4.69
CA LYS A 182 10.27 17.11 6.09
C LYS A 182 10.91 18.17 6.98
N GLY A 183 11.98 18.82 6.51
CA GLY A 183 12.60 19.95 7.21
C GLY A 183 11.65 21.13 7.40
N LEU A 184 10.90 21.50 6.36
CA LEU A 184 9.90 22.57 6.41
C LEU A 184 8.73 22.23 7.33
N LEU A 185 8.27 20.98 7.33
CA LEU A 185 7.21 20.51 8.22
C LEU A 185 7.65 20.59 9.69
N ILE A 186 8.86 20.10 10.00
CA ILE A 186 9.43 20.19 11.35
C ILE A 186 9.57 21.67 11.75
N CYS A 187 10.10 22.51 10.86
CA CYS A 187 10.22 23.94 11.09
C CYS A 187 8.86 24.59 11.41
N LEU A 188 7.82 24.31 10.60
CA LEU A 188 6.47 24.81 10.82
C LEU A 188 5.89 24.40 12.17
N VAL A 189 6.04 23.12 12.55
CA VAL A 189 5.58 22.60 13.85
C VAL A 189 6.34 23.26 15.01
N THR A 190 7.66 23.41 14.89
CA THR A 190 8.47 24.09 15.92
C THR A 190 8.13 25.57 16.06
N LEU A 191 7.89 26.28 14.96
CA LEU A 191 7.47 27.67 14.97
C LEU A 191 6.10 27.81 15.65
N LEU A 192 5.15 26.94 15.32
CA LEU A 192 3.81 26.96 15.91
C LEU A 192 3.82 26.69 17.43
N LEU A 193 4.79 25.92 17.92
CA LEU A 193 4.98 25.66 19.36
C LEU A 193 5.71 26.80 20.09
N LEU A 194 6.69 27.44 19.45
CA LEU A 194 7.53 28.46 20.10
C LEU A 194 6.98 29.89 19.98
N LEU A 195 6.30 30.22 18.88
CA LEU A 195 5.74 31.55 18.62
C LEU A 195 4.81 32.06 19.76
N PRO A 196 3.88 31.24 20.31
CA PRO A 196 2.99 31.69 21.38
C PRO A 196 3.74 32.02 22.67
N ILE A 197 4.82 31.28 22.96
CA ILE A 197 5.67 31.47 24.14
C ILE A 197 6.39 32.81 24.04
N VAL A 198 6.96 33.12 22.87
CA VAL A 198 7.67 34.38 22.63
C VAL A 198 6.71 35.58 22.66
N VAL A 199 5.53 35.46 22.03
CA VAL A 199 4.54 36.55 22.01
C VAL A 199 3.98 36.83 23.41
N CYS A 200 3.74 35.79 24.21
CA CYS A 200 3.32 35.94 25.60
C CYS A 200 4.35 36.65 26.49
N ASN A 201 5.64 36.62 26.12
CA ASN A 201 6.68 37.34 26.86
C ASN A 201 6.61 38.87 26.65
N VAL A 202 6.12 39.32 25.49
CA VAL A 202 6.04 40.74 25.13
C VAL A 202 4.71 41.38 25.58
N VAL A 203 3.62 40.61 25.56
CA VAL A 203 2.28 41.11 25.93
C VAL A 203 2.14 41.12 27.45
N SER A 204 1.77 42.23 28.08
CA SER A 204 1.59 42.32 29.54
C SER A 204 0.20 41.87 30.03
N THR A 205 -0.81 41.89 29.15
CA THR A 205 -2.21 41.64 29.51
C THR A 205 -2.52 40.14 29.62
N ALA A 206 -2.93 39.67 30.80
CA ALA A 206 -3.22 38.26 31.07
C ALA A 206 -4.30 37.65 30.17
N ALA A 207 -5.39 38.38 29.89
CA ALA A 207 -6.48 37.90 29.04
C ALA A 207 -6.02 37.66 27.58
N VAL A 208 -5.16 38.52 27.05
CA VAL A 208 -4.62 38.41 25.68
C VAL A 208 -3.66 37.22 25.58
N ARG A 209 -2.85 36.96 26.61
CA ARG A 209 -1.97 35.77 26.66
C ARG A 209 -2.77 34.46 26.58
N ILE A 210 -3.84 34.35 27.37
CA ILE A 210 -4.69 33.16 27.38
C ILE A 210 -5.33 32.94 26.00
N PHE A 211 -5.83 34.02 25.38
CA PHE A 211 -6.43 33.94 24.05
C PHE A 211 -5.42 33.47 22.98
N ILE A 212 -4.19 33.99 22.99
CA ILE A 212 -3.14 33.61 22.03
C ILE A 212 -2.73 32.14 22.21
N VAL A 213 -2.56 31.69 23.46
CA VAL A 213 -2.25 30.28 23.74
C VAL A 213 -3.39 29.37 23.26
N MET A 214 -4.65 29.71 23.57
CA MET A 214 -5.82 28.93 23.13
C MET A 214 -5.93 28.86 21.61
N LEU A 215 -5.74 29.97 20.90
CA LEU A 215 -5.80 29.96 19.43
C LEU A 215 -4.68 29.11 18.84
N SER A 216 -3.45 29.24 19.36
CA SER A 216 -2.33 28.48 18.85
C SER A 216 -2.43 26.98 19.14
N THR A 217 -2.97 26.58 20.30
CA THR A 217 -3.21 25.18 20.61
C THR A 217 -4.30 24.59 19.72
N ILE A 218 -5.36 25.34 19.40
CA ILE A 218 -6.39 24.92 18.43
C ILE A 218 -5.76 24.70 17.04
N VAL A 219 -4.97 25.66 16.54
CA VAL A 219 -4.30 25.52 15.23
C VAL A 219 -3.33 24.33 15.23
N TYR A 220 -2.55 24.15 16.32
CA TYR A 220 -1.67 23.00 16.48
C TYR A 220 -2.44 21.68 16.47
N LEU A 221 -3.56 21.59 17.18
CA LEU A 221 -4.38 20.38 17.20
C LEU A 221 -5.05 20.11 15.85
N LEU A 222 -5.43 21.14 15.08
CA LEU A 222 -5.96 20.97 13.72
C LEU A 222 -4.89 20.45 12.75
N VAL A 223 -3.67 21.01 12.80
CA VAL A 223 -2.53 20.53 12.01
C VAL A 223 -2.15 19.11 12.42
N LEU A 224 -2.04 18.85 13.73
CA LEU A 224 -1.74 17.54 14.27
C LEU A 224 -2.84 16.54 13.92
N SER A 225 -4.13 16.89 13.98
CA SER A 225 -5.25 16.03 13.60
C SER A 225 -5.20 15.66 12.11
N GLY A 226 -4.87 16.61 11.24
CA GLY A 226 -4.62 16.35 9.82
C GLY A 226 -3.45 15.39 9.56
N LEU A 227 -2.39 15.48 10.38
CA LEU A 227 -1.22 14.60 10.31
C LEU A 227 -1.47 13.23 10.98
N THR A 228 -2.23 13.18 12.08
CA THR A 228 -2.46 11.95 12.87
C THR A 228 -3.63 11.11 12.37
N ARG A 229 -4.59 11.67 11.62
CA ARG A 229 -5.61 10.88 10.89
C ARG A 229 -4.99 9.88 9.91
N ALA A 230 -3.72 10.08 9.53
CA ALA A 230 -2.96 9.15 8.71
C ALA A 230 -2.29 8.03 9.55
N LYS A 231 -2.00 8.26 10.83
CA LYS A 231 -1.48 7.24 11.77
C LYS A 231 -2.55 6.39 12.45
N THR A 232 -3.75 6.93 12.69
CA THR A 232 -4.80 6.14 13.36
C THR A 232 -5.38 5.03 12.49
N THR A 233 -5.32 5.14 11.17
CA THR A 233 -5.63 4.01 10.26
C THR A 233 -4.61 2.88 10.36
N GLU A 234 -3.32 3.19 10.58
CA GLU A 234 -2.27 2.19 10.79
C GLU A 234 -2.30 1.59 12.20
N LEU A 235 -2.63 2.37 13.23
CA LEU A 235 -2.70 1.90 14.62
C LEU A 235 -3.91 0.99 14.88
N VAL A 236 -5.04 1.21 14.20
CA VAL A 236 -6.23 0.35 14.32
C VAL A 236 -6.00 -1.00 13.62
N VAL A 237 -5.20 -1.05 12.54
CA VAL A 237 -4.82 -2.30 11.86
C VAL A 237 -3.72 -3.05 12.62
N ALA A 238 -2.78 -2.34 13.25
CA ALA A 238 -1.76 -2.94 14.12
C ALA A 238 -2.28 -3.43 15.49
N GLY A 239 -3.51 -3.07 15.86
CA GLY A 239 -4.14 -3.47 17.13
C GLY A 239 -5.03 -4.71 17.05
N THR A 240 -5.18 -5.31 15.86
CA THR A 240 -6.01 -6.51 15.63
C THR A 240 -5.21 -7.79 15.36
N THR A 241 -3.93 -7.81 15.73
CA THR A 241 -3.10 -9.04 15.84
C THR A 241 -2.70 -9.24 17.30
#